data_AF-A0A367ZT55-F1
#
_entry.id   AF-A0A367ZT55-F1
#
_cell.length_a   1.000
_cell.length_b   1.000
_cell.length_c   1.000
_cell.angle_alpha   90.00
_cell.angle_beta   90.00
_cell.angle_gamma   90.00
#
_symmetry.space_group_name_H-M   'P 1'
#
loop_
_entity.id
_entity.type
_entity.pdbx_description
1 polymer ?
#
loop_
_entity_poly.entity_id
_entity_poly.type
_entity_poly.pdbx_seq_one_letter_code
_entity_poly.pdbx_strand_id
1 'polypeptide(L)'
;MARAKTIKKAETKQPEPPRKKEKEKIAQGAPREYDQAEVYEEGEMIYHKIWDDTGEVLEVGTTDDGIRKMKVHFEKVGVKSLRMGQVG
;
A
#
# COMPACT_ATOMS: atom_id res chain seq x y z
N MET A 1 -6.40 -8.42 -59.82
CA MET A 1 -5.33 -8.45 -58.79
C MET A 1 -5.99 -8.52 -57.40
N ALA A 2 -5.30 -9.09 -56.43
CA ALA A 2 -5.78 -9.88 -55.28
C ALA A 2 -6.47 -9.14 -54.10
N ARG A 3 -7.13 -9.93 -53.23
CA ARG A 3 -7.84 -9.56 -51.98
C ARG A 3 -6.93 -9.51 -50.74
N ALA A 4 -7.26 -8.67 -49.75
CA ALA A 4 -7.08 -8.89 -48.29
C ALA A 4 -7.69 -7.69 -47.51
N LYS A 5 -8.74 -7.86 -46.70
CA LYS A 5 -8.81 -8.26 -45.27
C LYS A 5 -8.52 -7.10 -44.27
N THR A 6 -9.56 -6.75 -43.52
CA THR A 6 -9.65 -6.52 -42.06
C THR A 6 -8.55 -5.73 -41.34
N ILE A 7 -8.93 -4.79 -40.46
CA ILE A 7 -8.49 -4.71 -39.04
C ILE A 7 -9.33 -3.65 -38.30
N LYS A 8 -9.93 -4.08 -37.18
CA LYS A 8 -10.50 -3.27 -36.10
C LYS A 8 -9.36 -2.56 -35.35
N LYS A 9 -9.56 -1.34 -34.84
CA LYS A 9 -9.14 -0.98 -33.46
C LYS A 9 -9.57 0.42 -33.05
N ALA A 10 -10.08 0.47 -31.82
CA ALA A 10 -10.31 1.63 -31.00
C ALA A 10 -9.01 2.39 -30.71
N GLU A 11 -9.09 3.71 -30.51
CA GLU A 11 -8.32 4.45 -29.49
C GLU A 11 -8.63 5.95 -29.60
N THR A 12 -9.16 6.55 -28.54
CA THR A 12 -8.83 7.93 -28.17
C THR A 12 -8.74 7.94 -26.65
N LYS A 13 -7.51 7.69 -26.22
CA LYS A 13 -6.98 7.92 -24.88
C LYS A 13 -7.14 9.40 -24.54
N GLN A 14 -7.64 9.68 -23.34
CA GLN A 14 -7.27 10.89 -22.61
C GLN A 14 -6.17 10.56 -21.60
N PRO A 15 -5.29 11.52 -21.28
CA PRO A 15 -3.94 11.24 -20.78
C PRO A 15 -3.91 11.16 -19.25
N GLU A 16 -3.49 10.00 -18.73
CA GLU A 16 -3.04 9.86 -17.34
C GLU A 16 -1.62 10.43 -17.22
N PRO A 17 -1.31 11.22 -16.17
CA PRO A 17 0.02 11.74 -15.95
C PRO A 17 1.00 10.60 -15.61
N PRO A 18 2.22 10.62 -16.17
CA PRO A 18 3.18 9.54 -16.02
C PRO A 18 3.88 9.67 -14.66
N ARG A 19 4.17 8.54 -13.98
CA ARG A 19 5.48 8.29 -13.35
C ARG A 19 5.52 6.99 -12.52
N LYS A 20 6.40 6.10 -13.00
CA LYS A 20 7.33 5.23 -12.25
C LYS A 20 6.86 3.80 -11.91
N LYS A 21 7.32 2.90 -12.78
CA LYS A 21 7.98 1.60 -12.49
C LYS A 21 7.18 0.61 -11.63
N GLU A 22 6.66 -0.39 -12.34
CA GLU A 22 6.77 -1.82 -12.01
C GLU A 22 7.29 -2.12 -10.59
N LYS A 23 6.36 -2.25 -9.66
CA LYS A 23 6.34 -3.35 -8.72
C LYS A 23 4.90 -3.78 -8.60
N GLU A 24 4.60 -4.85 -9.32
CA GLU A 24 3.49 -5.75 -9.07
C GLU A 24 3.58 -6.21 -7.59
N LYS A 25 3.10 -5.37 -6.68
CA LYS A 25 2.84 -5.72 -5.28
C LYS A 25 1.33 -5.68 -5.16
N ILE A 26 0.75 -6.82 -5.52
CA ILE A 26 -0.39 -7.43 -4.85
C ILE A 26 -1.37 -6.40 -4.30
N ALA A 27 -2.41 -6.13 -5.10
CA ALA A 27 -3.65 -5.56 -4.60
C ALA A 27 -4.16 -6.43 -3.45
N GLN A 28 -3.87 -6.05 -2.21
CA GLN A 28 -4.47 -6.63 -1.01
C GLN A 28 -5.05 -5.49 -0.18
N GLY A 29 -6.36 -5.32 -0.33
CA GLY A 29 -7.20 -4.51 0.54
C GLY A 29 -7.14 -3.02 0.27
N ALA A 30 -8.28 -2.35 0.41
CA ALA A 30 -8.27 -0.93 0.70
C ALA A 30 -7.41 -0.69 1.96
N PRO A 31 -6.61 0.39 2.00
CA PRO A 31 -5.76 0.67 3.15
C PRO A 31 -6.62 0.76 4.41
N ARG A 32 -6.31 -0.07 5.40
CA ARG A 32 -7.04 -0.14 6.66
C ARG A 32 -6.68 1.08 7.53
N GLU A 33 -7.65 1.73 8.17
CA GLU A 33 -7.31 2.80 9.11
C GLU A 33 -6.40 2.25 10.23
N TYR A 34 -5.30 2.95 10.49
CA TYR A 34 -4.40 2.64 11.58
C TYR A 34 -5.09 2.92 12.93
N ASP A 35 -5.11 1.88 13.77
CA ASP A 35 -5.60 1.90 15.13
C ASP A 35 -4.55 1.22 16.03
N GLN A 36 -4.25 1.82 17.18
CA GLN A 36 -3.23 1.32 18.10
C GLN A 36 -3.70 0.07 18.89
N ALA A 37 -5.01 -0.19 18.94
CA ALA A 37 -5.60 -1.37 19.57
C ALA A 37 -5.64 -2.58 18.63
N GLU A 38 -5.63 -2.34 17.33
CA GLU A 38 -5.58 -3.39 16.31
C GLU A 38 -4.18 -3.99 16.17
N VAL A 39 -4.11 -5.12 15.49
CA VAL A 39 -2.85 -5.81 15.16
C VAL A 39 -2.74 -5.88 13.64
N TYR A 40 -1.52 -5.72 13.15
CA TYR A 40 -1.20 -5.71 11.74
C TYR A 40 -0.09 -6.72 11.43
N GLU A 41 -0.05 -7.15 10.18
CA GLU A 41 0.91 -8.11 9.64
C GLU A 41 1.80 -7.47 8.56
N GLU A 42 2.97 -8.06 8.33
CA GLU A 42 3.90 -7.62 7.29
C GLU A 42 3.25 -7.75 5.91
N GLY A 43 3.35 -6.68 5.10
CA GLY A 43 2.72 -6.57 3.79
C GLY A 43 1.33 -5.93 3.79
N GLU A 44 0.73 -5.66 4.95
CA GLU A 44 -0.56 -4.95 5.00
C GLU A 44 -0.42 -3.46 4.66
N MET A 45 -1.44 -2.89 4.01
CA MET A 45 -1.56 -1.45 3.81
C MET A 45 -2.38 -0.79 4.92
N ILE A 46 -1.80 0.23 5.55
CA ILE A 46 -2.46 1.04 6.57
C ILE A 46 -2.55 2.51 6.16
N TYR A 47 -3.63 3.18 6.57
CA TYR A 47 -3.81 4.62 6.44
C TYR A 47 -3.72 5.30 7.81
N HIS A 48 -2.88 6.33 7.93
CA HIS A 48 -2.70 7.06 9.17
C HIS A 48 -3.28 8.47 9.09
N LYS A 49 -4.44 8.69 9.74
CA LYS A 49 -5.20 9.97 9.65
C LYS A 49 -4.43 11.23 10.06
N ILE A 50 -3.50 11.13 11.01
CA ILE A 50 -2.70 12.29 11.47
C ILE A 50 -1.70 12.73 10.40
N TRP A 51 -1.21 11.78 9.60
CA TRP A 51 -0.25 12.04 8.53
C TRP A 51 -0.92 12.19 7.17
N ASP A 52 -2.22 11.85 7.10
CA ASP A 52 -2.99 11.73 5.87
C ASP A 52 -2.20 10.93 4.82
N ASP A 53 -1.69 9.78 5.25
CA ASP A 53 -0.73 9.02 4.46
C ASP A 53 -1.00 7.51 4.56
N THR A 54 -0.74 6.83 3.45
CA THR A 54 -0.85 5.39 3.30
C THR A 54 0.54 4.78 3.34
N GLY A 55 0.66 3.62 4.00
CA GLY A 55 1.94 2.93 4.12
C GLY A 55 1.79 1.42 4.20
N GLU A 56 2.81 0.74 3.70
CA GLU A 56 2.93 -0.73 3.78
C GLU A 56 3.69 -1.11 5.04
N VAL A 57 3.17 -2.06 5.80
CA VAL A 57 3.86 -2.64 6.94
C VAL A 57 5.04 -3.45 6.42
N LEU A 58 6.25 -3.01 6.74
CA LEU A 58 7.49 -3.68 6.35
C LEU A 58 7.90 -4.76 7.35
N GLU A 59 7.70 -4.49 8.63
CA GLU A 59 8.16 -5.39 9.70
C GLU A 59 7.26 -5.30 10.92
N VAL A 60 7.04 -6.42 11.59
CA VAL A 60 6.32 -6.50 12.86
C VAL A 60 7.24 -7.06 13.94
N GLY A 61 7.25 -6.44 15.11
CA GLY A 61 8.07 -6.87 16.25
C GLY A 61 7.35 -6.71 17.57
N THR A 62 7.87 -7.37 18.60
CA THR A 62 7.42 -7.22 19.99
C THR A 62 8.64 -6.86 20.84
N THR A 63 8.50 -5.89 21.73
CA THR A 63 9.56 -5.56 22.71
C THR A 63 9.52 -6.54 23.87
N ASP A 64 10.61 -6.64 24.64
CA ASP A 64 10.70 -7.49 25.84
C ASP A 64 9.61 -7.16 26.88
N ASP A 65 9.13 -5.92 26.92
CA ASP A 65 8.01 -5.47 27.75
C ASP A 65 6.62 -5.95 27.25
N GLY A 66 6.57 -6.75 26.18
CA GLY A 66 5.33 -7.24 25.57
C GLY A 66 4.62 -6.22 24.67
N ILE A 67 5.23 -5.06 24.39
CA ILE A 67 4.62 -4.04 23.54
C ILE A 67 4.86 -4.39 22.07
N ARG A 68 3.78 -4.58 21.31
CA ARG A 68 3.88 -4.80 19.86
C ARG A 68 4.13 -3.49 19.13
N LYS A 69 5.03 -3.55 18.15
CA LYS A 69 5.39 -2.44 17.28
C LYS A 69 5.49 -2.93 15.84
N MET A 70 5.30 -2.03 14.91
CA MET A 70 5.47 -2.28 13.49
C MET A 70 6.24 -1.16 12.84
N LYS A 71 6.92 -1.49 11.76
CA LYS A 71 7.65 -0.56 10.91
C LYS A 71 6.89 -0.45 9.61
N VAL A 72 6.48 0.75 9.26
CA VAL A 72 5.59 1.02 8.13
C VAL A 72 6.27 2.03 7.22
N HIS A 73 6.31 1.74 5.93
CA HIS A 73 6.81 2.67 4.93
C HIS A 73 5.65 3.43 4.31
N PHE A 74 5.47 4.66 4.79
CA PHE A 74 4.48 5.58 4.27
C PHE A 74 4.99 6.29 3.00
N GLU A 75 4.08 6.59 2.08
CA GLU A 75 4.42 7.14 0.77
C GLU A 75 4.90 8.60 0.82
N LYS A 76 4.31 9.43 1.68
CA LYS A 76 4.69 10.85 1.84
C LYS A 76 5.69 11.06 2.97
N VAL A 77 5.47 10.45 4.13
CA VAL A 77 6.29 10.68 5.36
C VAL A 77 7.44 9.70 5.53
N GLY A 78 7.50 8.65 4.71
CA GLY A 78 8.57 7.64 4.72
C GLY A 78 8.42 6.58 5.81
N VAL A 79 9.54 5.97 6.22
CA VAL A 79 9.52 4.90 7.23
C VAL A 79 9.20 5.44 8.61
N LYS A 80 8.17 4.89 9.26
CA LYS A 80 7.77 5.19 10.63
C LYS A 80 7.61 3.92 11.44
N SER A 81 7.85 4.04 12.75
CA SER A 81 7.58 2.97 13.71
C SER A 81 6.33 3.30 14.50
N LEU A 82 5.34 2.42 14.45
CA LEU A 82 4.07 2.54 15.14
C LEU A 82 3.94 1.46 16.21
N ARG A 83 3.15 1.72 17.24
CA ARG A 83 2.76 0.71 18.25
C ARG A 83 1.44 0.10 17.85
N MET A 84 1.17 -1.13 18.28
CA MET A 84 -0.08 -1.81 17.99
C MET A 84 -0.44 -2.79 19.11
N GLY A 85 -1.68 -3.29 19.11
CA GLY A 85 -2.15 -4.32 20.02
C GLY A 85 -1.84 -4.06 21.49
N GLN A 86 -2.11 -2.86 22.00
CA GLN A 86 -1.97 -2.59 23.43
C GLN A 86 -3.03 -3.42 24.18
N VAL A 87 -2.62 -4.57 24.71
CA VAL A 87 -3.45 -5.37 25.62
C VAL A 87 -3.52 -4.60 26.92
N GLY A 88 -4.65 -3.91 27.13
CA GLY A 88 -4.99 -3.29 28.42
C GLY A 88 -5.37 -4.32 29.47
#